data_AF-A0A4Q4V444-F1
#
_entry.id   AF-A0A4Q4V444-F1
#
_cell.length_a   1.000
_cell.length_b   1.000
_cell.length_c   1.000
_cell.angle_alpha   90.00
_cell.angle_beta   90.00
_cell.angle_gamma   90.00
#
_symmetry.space_group_name_H-M   'P 1'
#
loop_
_entity.id
_entity.type
_entity.pdbx_description
1 polymer ?
#
loop_
_entity_poly.entity_id
_entity_poly.type
_entity_poly.pdbx_seq_one_letter_code
_entity_poly.pdbx_strand_id
1 'polypeptide(L)'
;MLEAYRKAAEIAFTDKTIKAGWRHTGILPLRPEAVLKDPEIAPQPAPKPKTPPEEVITTRNEVLHIPYRAKELRRSMRTAVRNHAKASRDVRGVVAKAAKGLNDLNTENTTLRYENRNLRAKLEKYERPKRQTVAKQPNKIFANLADIRSAEDKATKRLKPIETGDQVTIDSYIEKQPAKKRQRNSK
;
A
#
# COMPACT_ATOMS: atom_id res chain seq x y z
N MET A 1 -3.93 30.37 -66.58
CA MET A 1 -4.80 29.30 -66.01
C MET A 1 -4.92 28.10 -66.94
N LEU A 2 -5.30 28.27 -68.22
CA LEU A 2 -5.49 27.16 -69.16
C LEU A 2 -4.21 26.34 -69.46
N GLU A 3 -3.06 27.00 -69.57
CA GLU A 3 -1.78 26.30 -69.84
C GLU A 3 -1.31 25.43 -68.67
N ALA A 4 -1.53 25.88 -67.44
CA ALA A 4 -1.20 25.13 -66.24
C ALA A 4 -2.09 23.88 -66.12
N TYR A 5 -3.38 24.01 -66.43
CA TYR A 5 -4.30 22.88 -66.48
C TYR A 5 -3.90 21.86 -67.55
N ARG A 6 -3.55 22.32 -68.75
CA ARG A 6 -3.11 21.44 -69.84
C ARG A 6 -1.86 20.63 -69.46
N LYS A 7 -0.85 21.30 -68.88
CA LYS A 7 0.36 20.63 -68.39
C LYS A 7 0.07 19.62 -67.28
N ALA A 8 -0.82 19.97 -66.33
CA ALA A 8 -1.24 19.05 -65.28
C ALA A 8 -2.01 17.84 -65.84
N ALA A 9 -2.87 18.06 -66.85
CA ALA A 9 -3.62 17.00 -67.52
C ALA A 9 -2.71 16.04 -68.29
N GLU A 10 -1.70 16.56 -69.01
CA GLU A 10 -0.70 15.74 -69.71
C GLU A 10 0.09 14.84 -68.74
N ILE A 11 0.34 15.31 -67.51
CA ILE A 11 1.02 14.54 -66.45
C ILE A 11 0.06 13.55 -65.77
N ALA A 12 -1.19 13.95 -65.52
CA ALA A 12 -2.17 13.15 -64.78
C ALA A 12 -2.77 12.01 -65.62
N PHE A 13 -3.03 12.23 -66.91
CA PHE A 13 -3.69 11.28 -67.80
C PHE A 13 -2.69 10.46 -68.63
N THR A 14 -1.67 9.90 -67.98
CA THR A 14 -0.81 8.89 -68.60
C THR A 14 -1.38 7.50 -68.41
N ASP A 15 -1.11 6.58 -69.33
CA ASP A 15 -1.54 5.18 -69.21
C ASP A 15 -1.06 4.54 -67.89
N LYS A 16 0.12 4.93 -67.42
CA LYS A 16 0.69 4.47 -66.13
C LYS A 16 -0.10 4.96 -64.93
N THR A 17 -0.44 6.24 -64.88
CA THR A 17 -1.18 6.84 -63.76
C THR A 17 -2.62 6.34 -63.73
N ILE A 18 -3.26 6.22 -64.90
CA ILE A 18 -4.58 5.63 -65.03
C ILE A 18 -4.53 4.19 -64.48
N LYS A 19 -3.69 3.31 -65.05
CA LYS A 19 -3.56 1.91 -64.59
C LYS A 19 -3.20 1.77 -63.10
N ALA A 20 -2.39 2.68 -62.56
CA ALA A 20 -2.09 2.71 -61.13
C ALA A 20 -3.34 2.98 -60.28
N GLY A 21 -4.21 3.91 -60.71
CA GLY A 21 -5.50 4.16 -60.07
C GLY A 21 -6.44 2.94 -60.10
N TRP A 22 -6.55 2.26 -61.25
CA TRP A 22 -7.35 1.03 -61.37
C TRP A 22 -6.79 -0.13 -60.53
N ARG A 23 -5.48 -0.18 -60.33
CA ARG A 23 -4.82 -1.16 -59.45
C ARG A 23 -5.06 -0.88 -57.98
N HIS A 24 -4.96 0.39 -57.57
CA HIS A 24 -5.19 0.81 -56.20
C HIS A 24 -6.64 0.57 -55.77
N THR A 25 -7.60 0.85 -56.67
CA THR A 25 -9.02 0.55 -56.47
C THR A 25 -9.36 -0.94 -56.61
N GLY A 26 -8.38 -1.81 -56.89
CA GLY A 26 -8.60 -3.26 -57.04
C GLY A 26 -9.53 -3.63 -58.19
N ILE A 27 -9.73 -2.75 -59.18
CA ILE A 27 -10.60 -3.01 -60.34
C ILE A 27 -9.82 -3.77 -61.42
N LEU A 28 -8.54 -3.43 -61.63
CA LEU A 28 -7.70 -4.08 -62.62
C LEU A 28 -6.29 -4.40 -62.07
N PRO A 29 -5.94 -5.68 -61.84
CA PRO A 29 -6.80 -6.87 -61.90
C PRO A 29 -7.88 -6.84 -60.80
N LEU A 30 -9.02 -7.51 -61.02
CA LEU A 30 -10.13 -7.54 -60.07
C LEU A 30 -9.69 -8.21 -58.74
N ARG A 31 -9.42 -7.38 -57.74
CA ARG A 31 -8.91 -7.75 -56.41
C ARG A 31 -9.54 -6.85 -55.34
N PRO A 32 -10.83 -7.06 -55.01
CA PRO A 32 -11.55 -6.23 -54.03
C PRO A 32 -10.91 -6.29 -52.63
N GLU A 33 -10.20 -7.36 -52.29
CA GLU A 33 -9.49 -7.50 -51.02
C GLU A 33 -8.39 -6.46 -50.80
N ALA A 34 -7.75 -5.97 -51.87
CA ALA A 34 -6.68 -4.98 -51.75
C ALA A 34 -7.22 -3.68 -51.13
N VAL A 35 -8.40 -3.25 -51.57
CA VAL A 35 -9.10 -2.05 -51.09
C VAL A 35 -9.57 -2.21 -49.64
N LEU A 36 -10.03 -3.41 -49.26
CA LEU A 36 -10.48 -3.67 -47.88
C LEU A 36 -9.34 -3.72 -46.86
N LYS A 37 -8.11 -3.97 -47.33
CA LYS A 37 -6.89 -4.01 -46.50
C LYS A 37 -6.18 -2.66 -46.45
N ASP A 38 -6.54 -1.71 -47.32
CA ASP A 38 -5.93 -0.39 -47.33
C ASP A 38 -6.31 0.39 -46.06
N PRO A 39 -5.34 0.82 -45.24
CA PRO A 39 -5.60 1.47 -43.96
C PRO A 39 -6.26 2.86 -44.10
N GLU A 40 -6.20 3.45 -45.30
CA GLU A 40 -6.86 4.72 -45.63
C GLU A 40 -8.37 4.55 -45.92
N ILE A 41 -8.79 3.36 -46.38
CA ILE A 41 -10.16 3.07 -46.79
C ILE A 41 -10.87 2.18 -45.76
N ALA A 42 -10.13 1.28 -45.11
CA ALA A 42 -10.66 0.39 -44.10
C ALA A 42 -11.20 1.18 -42.92
N PRO A 43 -12.44 0.89 -42.45
CA PRO A 43 -12.98 1.55 -41.27
C PRO A 43 -12.08 1.22 -40.08
N GLN A 44 -11.46 2.24 -39.50
CA GLN A 44 -10.68 2.07 -38.27
C GLN A 44 -11.60 1.42 -37.22
N PRO A 45 -11.14 0.38 -36.50
CA PRO A 45 -11.96 -0.24 -35.49
C PRO A 45 -12.37 0.84 -34.49
N ALA A 46 -13.68 1.05 -34.35
CA ALA A 46 -14.22 2.03 -33.40
C ALA A 46 -13.56 1.78 -32.04
N PRO A 47 -13.08 2.83 -31.34
CA PRO A 47 -12.48 2.66 -30.03
C PRO A 47 -13.48 1.91 -29.16
N LYS A 48 -13.08 0.73 -28.66
CA LYS A 48 -13.95 -0.09 -27.81
C LYS A 48 -14.54 0.79 -26.71
N PRO A 49 -15.86 0.72 -26.45
CA PRO A 49 -16.46 1.51 -25.38
C PRO A 49 -15.75 1.15 -24.07
N LYS A 50 -15.04 2.11 -23.50
CA LYS A 50 -14.47 1.97 -22.16
C LYS A 50 -15.65 2.01 -21.21
N THR A 51 -15.96 0.86 -20.60
CA THR A 51 -16.91 0.81 -19.48
C THR A 51 -16.50 1.88 -18.47
N PRO A 52 -17.38 2.82 -18.09
CA PRO A 52 -17.08 3.74 -17.01
C PRO A 52 -16.72 2.92 -15.78
N PRO A 53 -15.63 3.24 -15.06
CA PRO A 53 -15.35 2.56 -13.80
C PRO A 53 -16.57 2.77 -12.91
N GLU A 54 -17.08 1.67 -12.35
CA GLU A 54 -18.19 1.68 -11.41
C GLU A 54 -17.92 2.73 -10.33
N GLU A 55 -18.75 3.78 -10.30
CA GLU A 55 -18.67 4.75 -9.23
C GLU A 55 -19.11 4.04 -7.97
N VAL A 56 -18.14 3.52 -7.21
CA VAL A 56 -18.38 3.11 -5.83
C VAL A 56 -18.85 4.36 -5.10
N ILE A 57 -20.16 4.54 -5.01
CA ILE A 57 -20.80 5.52 -4.15
C ILE A 57 -20.50 5.03 -2.74
N THR A 58 -19.34 5.43 -2.22
CA THR A 58 -19.04 5.28 -0.79
C THR A 58 -19.97 6.23 -0.06
N THR A 59 -21.15 5.74 0.31
CA THR A 59 -22.17 6.39 1.16
C THR A 59 -21.67 6.66 2.58
N ARG A 60 -20.41 6.34 2.88
CA ARG A 60 -19.77 6.71 4.13
C ARG A 60 -19.13 8.07 3.94
N ASN A 61 -19.45 8.99 4.84
CA ASN A 61 -18.83 10.31 4.98
C ASN A 61 -17.30 10.18 5.21
N GLU A 62 -16.54 9.74 4.21
CA GLU A 62 -15.07 9.59 4.28
C GLU A 62 -14.40 10.93 4.59
N VAL A 63 -15.09 12.04 4.31
CA VAL A 63 -14.68 13.40 4.66
C VAL A 63 -14.81 13.67 6.18
N LEU A 64 -15.80 13.08 6.87
CA LEU A 64 -16.04 13.29 8.30
C LEU A 64 -15.35 12.24 9.19
N HIS A 65 -14.66 11.26 8.60
CA HIS A 65 -13.94 10.23 9.35
C HIS A 65 -12.59 10.76 9.84
N ILE A 66 -12.28 10.57 11.13
CA ILE A 66 -10.97 10.88 11.70
C ILE A 66 -9.95 9.89 11.13
N PRO A 67 -8.98 10.34 10.31
CA PRO A 67 -8.04 9.42 9.68
C PRO A 67 -7.01 8.95 10.71
N TYR A 68 -6.86 7.64 10.87
CA TYR A 68 -5.83 7.05 11.73
C TYR A 68 -4.49 6.94 11.01
N ARG A 69 -4.53 6.71 9.69
CA ARG A 69 -3.33 6.54 8.84
C ARG A 69 -3.17 7.69 7.85
N ALA A 70 -1.93 7.98 7.47
CA ALA A 70 -1.63 8.91 6.39
C ALA A 70 -2.33 8.58 5.06
N LYS A 71 -2.51 7.28 4.78
CA LYS A 71 -3.24 6.83 3.59
C LYS A 71 -4.73 7.23 3.63
N GLU A 72 -5.35 7.15 4.80
CA GLU A 72 -6.75 7.53 5.01
C GLU A 72 -6.92 9.04 4.87
N LEU A 73 -6.00 9.84 5.44
CA LEU A 73 -6.01 11.29 5.28
C LEU A 73 -5.86 11.73 3.81
N ARG A 74 -4.97 11.07 3.06
CA ARG A 74 -4.84 11.33 1.59
C ARG A 74 -6.05 10.84 0.79
N ARG A 75 -6.79 9.87 1.31
CA ARG A 75 -8.01 9.36 0.69
C ARG A 75 -9.17 10.30 0.94
N SER A 76 -9.39 10.73 2.19
CA SER A 76 -10.43 11.70 2.56
C SER A 76 -10.25 13.02 1.81
N MET A 77 -9.01 13.46 1.60
CA MET A 77 -8.72 14.61 0.75
C MET A 77 -9.14 14.38 -0.70
N ARG A 78 -8.79 13.23 -1.29
CA ARG A 78 -9.16 12.92 -2.68
C ARG A 78 -10.67 12.84 -2.86
N THR A 79 -11.39 12.28 -1.90
CA THR A 79 -12.87 12.25 -1.93
C THR A 79 -13.46 13.65 -1.76
N ALA A 80 -12.93 14.47 -0.85
CA ALA A 80 -13.38 15.86 -0.70
C ALA A 80 -13.18 16.67 -1.98
N VAL A 81 -12.02 16.52 -2.65
CA VAL A 81 -11.70 17.17 -3.93
C VAL A 81 -12.63 16.71 -5.06
N ARG A 82 -13.01 15.43 -5.07
CA ARG A 82 -13.95 14.89 -6.06
C ARG A 82 -15.36 15.44 -5.87
N ASN A 83 -15.80 15.63 -4.61
CA ASN A 83 -17.18 15.95 -4.27
C ASN A 83 -17.47 17.46 -4.16
N HIS A 84 -16.50 18.28 -3.74
CA HIS A 84 -16.75 19.67 -3.30
C HIS A 84 -15.82 20.72 -3.95
N ALA A 85 -15.34 20.44 -5.17
CA ALA A 85 -14.43 21.27 -6.00
C ALA A 85 -12.92 21.04 -5.81
N LYS A 86 -12.15 21.44 -6.83
CA LYS A 86 -10.69 21.21 -6.92
C LYS A 86 -9.96 21.93 -5.78
N ALA A 87 -9.31 21.17 -4.89
CA ALA A 87 -8.42 21.78 -3.88
C ALA A 87 -7.27 22.53 -4.54
N SER A 88 -6.87 23.66 -3.92
CA SER A 88 -5.66 24.39 -4.32
C SER A 88 -4.40 23.55 -4.08
N ARG A 89 -3.29 23.94 -4.73
CA ARG A 89 -1.99 23.30 -4.54
C ARG A 89 -1.52 23.37 -3.09
N ASP A 90 -1.79 24.49 -2.42
CA ASP A 90 -1.35 24.72 -1.05
C ASP A 90 -2.08 23.80 -0.07
N VAL A 91 -3.39 23.62 -0.26
CA VAL A 91 -4.18 22.66 0.54
C VAL A 91 -3.65 21.23 0.36
N ARG A 92 -3.29 20.83 -0.87
CA ARG A 92 -2.63 19.53 -1.10
C ARG A 92 -1.28 19.42 -0.39
N GLY A 93 -0.50 20.49 -0.38
CA GLY A 93 0.77 20.57 0.33
C GLY A 93 0.60 20.41 1.84
N VAL A 94 -0.35 21.13 2.43
CA VAL A 94 -0.68 21.04 3.86
C VAL A 94 -1.12 19.62 4.23
N VAL A 95 -2.03 19.02 3.46
CA VAL A 95 -2.48 17.64 3.72
C VAL A 95 -1.32 16.64 3.57
N ALA A 96 -0.43 16.82 2.60
CA ALA A 96 0.73 15.95 2.45
C ALA A 96 1.70 16.04 3.64
N LYS A 97 1.93 17.25 4.16
CA LYS A 97 2.74 17.48 5.37
C LYS A 97 2.07 16.90 6.61
N ALA A 98 0.77 17.12 6.79
CA ALA A 98 -0.01 16.52 7.87
C ALA A 98 0.02 14.98 7.82
N ALA A 99 -0.09 14.40 6.61
CA ALA A 99 0.02 12.97 6.41
C ALA A 99 1.42 12.43 6.76
N LYS A 100 2.48 13.20 6.50
CA LYS A 100 3.83 12.85 6.94
C LYS A 100 3.94 12.89 8.47
N GLY A 101 3.53 14.00 9.10
CA GLY A 101 3.57 14.13 10.55
C GLY A 101 2.75 13.05 11.28
N LEU A 102 1.60 12.65 10.73
CA LEU A 102 0.81 11.55 11.28
C LEU A 102 1.53 10.19 11.22
N ASN A 103 2.33 9.95 10.17
CA ASN A 103 3.16 8.75 10.11
C ASN A 103 4.27 8.81 11.15
N ASP A 104 4.98 9.93 11.25
CA ASP A 104 6.10 10.12 12.17
C ASP A 104 5.60 9.92 13.63
N LEU A 105 4.48 10.56 14.00
CA LEU A 105 3.84 10.38 15.30
C LEU A 105 3.39 8.93 15.55
N ASN A 106 2.84 8.25 14.54
CA ASN A 106 2.47 6.85 14.69
C ASN A 106 3.71 5.97 14.89
N THR A 107 4.82 6.25 14.20
CA THR A 107 6.07 5.50 14.40
C THR A 107 6.62 5.70 15.80
N GLU A 108 6.69 6.95 16.29
CA GLU A 108 7.09 7.26 17.66
C GLU A 108 6.15 6.61 18.69
N ASN A 109 4.85 6.63 18.46
CA ASN A 109 3.90 5.99 19.37
C ASN A 109 4.12 4.47 19.41
N THR A 110 4.44 3.84 18.27
CA THR A 110 4.74 2.41 18.23
C THR A 110 6.03 2.05 18.95
N THR A 111 7.09 2.87 18.83
CA THR A 111 8.36 2.66 19.54
C THR A 111 8.14 2.83 21.05
N LEU A 112 7.47 3.90 21.48
CA LEU A 112 7.16 4.15 22.89
C LEU A 112 6.28 3.04 23.50
N ARG A 113 5.30 2.53 22.75
CA ARG A 113 4.47 1.39 23.21
C ARG A 113 5.31 0.14 23.39
N TYR A 114 6.25 -0.11 22.49
CA TYR A 114 7.16 -1.24 22.58
C TYR A 114 8.08 -1.13 23.80
N GLU A 115 8.72 0.03 23.99
CA GLU A 115 9.58 0.30 25.14
C GLU A 115 8.80 0.17 26.46
N ASN A 116 7.60 0.75 26.55
CA ASN A 116 6.74 0.59 27.72
C ASN A 116 6.41 -0.87 28.00
N ARG A 117 6.11 -1.66 26.96
CA ARG A 117 5.84 -3.10 27.13
C ARG A 117 7.07 -3.84 27.62
N ASN A 118 8.24 -3.52 27.08
CA ASN A 118 9.51 -4.13 27.50
C ASN A 118 9.83 -3.78 28.96
N LEU A 119 9.69 -2.50 29.34
CA LEU A 119 9.90 -2.04 30.71
C LEU A 119 8.92 -2.70 31.68
N ARG A 120 7.64 -2.81 31.31
CA ARG A 120 6.65 -3.54 32.12
C ARG A 120 7.00 -5.02 32.28
N ALA A 121 7.44 -5.69 31.22
CA ALA A 121 7.89 -7.08 31.28
C ALA A 121 9.16 -7.25 32.12
N LYS A 122 10.07 -6.26 32.10
CA LYS A 122 11.22 -6.22 33.01
C LYS A 122 10.71 -6.08 34.45
N LEU A 123 9.88 -5.09 34.75
CA LEU A 123 9.31 -4.89 36.08
C LEU A 123 8.57 -6.12 36.61
N GLU A 124 7.76 -6.80 35.81
CA GLU A 124 7.06 -8.03 36.23
C GLU A 124 8.04 -9.15 36.64
N LYS A 125 9.21 -9.25 36.00
CA LYS A 125 10.26 -10.21 36.41
C LYS A 125 10.93 -9.82 37.73
N TYR A 126 10.94 -8.53 38.05
CA TYR A 126 11.56 -7.97 39.25
C TYR A 126 10.59 -7.82 40.42
N GLU A 127 9.29 -7.71 40.15
CA GLU A 127 8.27 -7.78 41.19
C GLU A 127 8.49 -9.07 41.99
N ARG A 128 8.50 -8.90 43.32
CA ARG A 128 8.98 -9.92 44.26
C ARG A 128 8.41 -11.30 43.88
N PRO A 129 9.23 -12.36 43.85
CA PRO A 129 8.71 -13.69 43.59
C PRO A 129 7.59 -13.96 44.58
N LYS A 130 6.47 -14.49 44.08
CA LYS A 130 5.32 -14.89 44.93
C LYS A 130 5.87 -15.73 46.09
N ARG A 131 5.35 -15.47 47.30
CA ARG A 131 5.75 -16.18 48.54
C ARG A 131 5.86 -17.68 48.27
N GLN A 132 7.04 -18.25 48.46
CA GLN A 132 7.28 -19.68 48.27
C GLN A 132 7.12 -20.39 49.62
N THR A 133 6.27 -21.41 49.64
CA THR A 133 6.14 -22.28 50.82
C THR A 133 7.35 -23.20 50.92
N VAL A 134 8.03 -23.18 52.06
CA VAL A 134 9.12 -24.11 52.37
C VAL A 134 8.51 -25.43 52.83
N ALA A 135 8.98 -26.56 52.28
CA ALA A 135 8.53 -27.88 52.69
C ALA A 135 8.87 -28.11 54.17
N LYS A 136 7.87 -28.51 54.96
CA LYS A 136 8.05 -28.86 56.37
C LYS A 136 8.32 -30.36 56.49
N GLN A 137 9.21 -30.75 57.41
CA GLN A 137 9.38 -32.16 57.74
C GLN A 137 8.12 -32.65 58.48
N PRO A 138 7.61 -33.86 58.17
CA PRO A 138 6.32 -34.34 58.68
C PRO A 138 6.27 -34.44 60.22
N ASN A 139 7.41 -34.61 60.88
CA ASN A 139 7.50 -34.74 62.34
C ASN A 139 7.91 -33.43 63.04
N LYS A 140 7.89 -32.28 62.35
CA LYS A 140 8.28 -30.98 62.93
C LYS A 140 7.21 -29.92 62.69
N ILE A 141 6.95 -29.13 63.72
CA ILE A 141 5.95 -28.06 63.72
C ILE A 141 6.41 -26.88 62.83
N PHE A 142 7.72 -26.59 62.83
CA PHE A 142 8.33 -25.48 62.11
C PHE A 142 9.28 -25.96 61.00
N ALA A 143 9.43 -25.15 59.96
CA ALA A 143 10.42 -25.37 58.91
C ALA A 143 11.84 -25.16 59.46
N ASN A 144 12.81 -25.89 58.91
CA ASN A 144 14.20 -25.78 59.33
C ASN A 144 14.82 -24.45 58.85
N LEU A 145 15.65 -23.84 59.69
CA LEU A 145 16.29 -22.54 59.39
C LEU A 145 17.20 -22.61 58.16
N ALA A 146 17.89 -23.74 57.97
CA ALA A 146 18.73 -23.98 56.80
C ALA A 146 17.91 -24.06 55.50
N ASP A 147 16.74 -24.70 55.55
CA ASP A 147 15.85 -24.83 54.39
C ASP A 147 15.25 -23.47 54.02
N ILE A 148 14.90 -22.65 55.02
CA ILE A 148 14.43 -21.27 54.85
C ILE A 148 15.51 -20.41 54.16
N ARG A 149 16.74 -20.39 54.69
CA ARG A 149 17.86 -19.63 54.10
C ARG A 149 18.17 -20.09 52.67
N SER A 150 18.15 -21.40 52.42
CA SER A 150 18.37 -21.93 51.07
C SER A 150 17.27 -21.53 50.09
N ALA A 151 16.03 -21.38 50.56
CA ALA A 151 14.90 -20.93 49.75
C ALA A 151 14.99 -19.43 49.48
N GLU A 152 15.42 -18.63 50.46
CA GLU A 152 15.72 -17.20 50.29
C GLU A 152 16.83 -16.98 49.25
N ASP A 153 17.94 -17.71 49.35
CA ASP A 153 19.04 -17.62 48.37
C ASP A 153 18.62 -18.05 46.96
N LYS A 154 17.75 -19.05 46.85
CA LYS A 154 17.18 -19.46 45.55
C LYS A 154 16.22 -18.41 44.99
N ALA A 155 15.45 -17.73 45.86
CA ALA A 155 14.54 -16.67 45.47
C ALA A 155 15.29 -15.40 45.02
N THR A 156 16.38 -15.04 45.71
CA THR A 156 17.23 -13.89 45.35
C THR A 156 18.05 -14.16 44.09
N LYS A 157 18.61 -15.37 43.91
CA LYS A 157 19.31 -15.75 42.67
C LYS A 157 18.41 -15.77 41.43
N ARG A 158 17.10 -15.99 41.59
CA ARG A 158 16.13 -15.89 40.49
C ARG A 158 15.93 -14.45 40.01
N LEU A 159 16.15 -13.46 40.88
CA LEU A 159 16.17 -12.04 40.55
C LEU A 159 17.56 -11.72 39.98
N LYS A 160 17.75 -11.87 38.66
CA LYS A 160 19.02 -11.46 38.01
C LYS A 160 19.21 -9.95 38.17
N PRO A 161 20.41 -9.44 38.52
CA PRO A 161 20.65 -8.00 38.58
C PRO A 161 20.31 -7.31 37.24
N ILE A 162 19.93 -6.03 37.29
CA ILE A 162 19.63 -5.23 36.09
C ILE A 162 20.95 -5.08 35.31
N GLU A 163 21.20 -5.94 34.34
CA GLU A 163 22.27 -5.70 33.39
C GLU A 163 21.81 -4.59 32.45
N THR A 164 22.55 -3.49 32.44
CA THR A 164 22.32 -2.29 31.63
C THR A 164 22.43 -2.55 30.12
N GLY A 165 22.73 -3.79 29.70
CA GLY A 165 23.11 -4.18 28.33
C GLY A 165 22.05 -4.81 27.44
N ASP A 166 20.88 -5.23 27.97
CA ASP A 166 19.82 -5.82 27.13
C ASP A 166 18.97 -4.73 26.43
N GLN A 167 19.61 -4.00 25.52
CA GLN A 167 18.93 -3.15 24.53
C GLN A 167 18.51 -4.04 23.36
N VAL A 168 17.25 -4.47 23.37
CA VAL A 168 16.66 -5.13 22.19
C VAL A 168 16.40 -4.04 21.14
N THR A 169 17.22 -4.00 20.10
CA THR A 169 17.15 -3.05 18.99
C THR A 169 15.81 -3.15 18.26
N ILE A 170 15.24 -2.01 17.89
CA ILE A 170 13.92 -1.86 17.24
C ILE A 170 13.78 -2.76 16.00
N ASP A 171 14.87 -2.96 15.25
CA ASP A 171 14.92 -3.79 14.03
C ASP A 171 14.47 -5.24 14.27
N SER A 172 14.81 -5.82 15.42
CA SER A 172 14.43 -7.20 15.78
C SER A 172 12.93 -7.38 16.07
N TYR A 173 12.22 -6.29 16.41
CA TYR A 173 10.79 -6.32 16.70
C TYR A 173 9.94 -6.11 15.45
N ILE A 174 10.45 -5.34 14.47
CA ILE A 174 9.82 -5.16 13.16
C ILE A 174 9.77 -6.49 12.41
N GLU A 175 10.84 -7.28 12.48
CA GLU A 175 10.96 -8.58 11.81
C GLU A 175 10.03 -9.66 12.41
N LYS A 176 9.72 -9.58 13.72
CA LYS A 176 8.84 -10.53 14.42
C LYS A 176 7.35 -10.25 14.27
N GLN A 177 6.94 -9.15 13.64
CA GLN A 177 5.52 -8.93 13.38
C GLN A 177 5.06 -9.94 12.31
N PRO A 178 4.05 -10.80 12.58
CA PRO A 178 3.55 -11.71 11.56
C PRO A 178 3.03 -10.86 10.39
N ALA A 179 3.64 -11.04 9.21
CA ALA A 179 3.19 -10.40 7.99
C ALA A 179 1.69 -10.68 7.84
N LYS A 180 0.86 -9.62 7.90
CA LYS A 180 -0.59 -9.76 7.73
C LYS A 180 -0.85 -10.46 6.41
N LYS A 181 -1.20 -11.75 6.46
CA LYS A 181 -1.60 -12.55 5.30
C LYS A 181 -2.72 -11.77 4.62
N ARG A 182 -2.43 -11.25 3.43
CA ARG A 182 -3.44 -10.66 2.55
C ARG A 182 -4.38 -11.79 2.17
N GLN A 183 -5.51 -11.90 2.86
CA GLN A 183 -6.61 -12.72 2.37
C GLN A 183 -7.04 -12.12 1.03
N ARG A 184 -6.61 -12.77 -0.06
CA ARG A 184 -7.16 -12.53 -1.39
C ARG A 184 -8.57 -13.10 -1.35
N ASN A 185 -9.55 -12.23 -1.16
CA ASN A 185 -10.94 -12.62 -1.37
C ASN A 185 -11.11 -12.85 -2.88
N SER A 186 -11.19 -14.13 -3.24
CA SER A 186 -11.65 -14.60 -4.54
C SER A 186 -13.17 -14.42 -4.59
N LYS A 187 -13.64 -13.56 -5.50
CA LYS A 187 -14.98 -13.62 -6.07
C LYS A 187 -14.82 -13.46 -7.58
#